data_AF-A0A850Y3Q3-F1
#
_entry.id   AF-A0A850Y3Q3-F1
#
_cell.length_a   1.000
_cell.length_b   1.000
_cell.length_c   1.000
_cell.angle_alpha   90.00
_cell.angle_beta   90.00
_cell.angle_gamma   90.00
#
_symmetry.space_group_name_H-M   'P 1'
#
loop_
_entity.id
_entity.type
_entity.pdbx_description
1 polymer ?
#
loop_
_entity_poly.entity_id
_entity_poly.type
_entity_poly.pdbx_seq_one_letter_code
_entity_poly.pdbx_strand_id
1 'polypeptide(L)'
;MKATGLFLLLSLALFCISVPATEGTKTVMQAASIYCRDQRTPRNFCTMEYMPHCGSDGVTYSNKCMFCNAFLRSRGNLGLRALDAC
;
A
#
# COMPACT_ATOMS: atom_id res chain seq x y z
N MET A 1 50.31 -11.18 -7.22
CA MET A 1 49.02 -11.13 -7.95
C MET A 1 48.08 -12.19 -7.34
N LYS A 2 47.35 -11.88 -6.26
CA LYS A 2 46.37 -12.81 -5.62
C LYS A 2 45.36 -12.12 -4.69
N ALA A 3 45.34 -10.78 -4.62
CA ALA A 3 44.44 -10.02 -3.75
C ALA A 3 43.15 -9.56 -4.46
N THR A 4 43.10 -9.61 -5.80
CA THR A 4 41.97 -9.12 -6.60
C THR A 4 40.68 -9.91 -6.40
N GLY A 5 40.78 -11.20 -6.04
CA GLY A 5 39.61 -12.04 -5.77
C GLY A 5 38.88 -11.69 -4.48
N LEU A 6 39.62 -11.30 -3.42
CA LEU A 6 39.02 -10.92 -2.13
C LEU A 6 38.28 -9.58 -2.23
N PHE A 7 38.83 -8.63 -2.98
CA PHE A 7 38.17 -7.35 -3.23
C PHE A 7 36.87 -7.51 -4.02
N LEU A 8 36.83 -8.42 -5.02
CA LEU A 8 35.61 -8.72 -5.78
C LEU A 8 34.53 -9.38 -4.90
N LEU A 9 34.92 -10.29 -4.00
CA LEU A 9 33.98 -10.93 -3.06
C LEU A 9 33.42 -9.92 -2.04
N LEU A 10 34.26 -9.01 -1.53
CA LEU A 10 33.83 -7.97 -0.60
C LEU A 10 32.83 -7.01 -1.26
N SER A 11 33.05 -6.64 -2.53
CA SER A 11 32.13 -5.81 -3.29
C SER A 11 30.77 -6.49 -3.56
N LEU A 12 30.75 -7.80 -3.81
CA LEU A 12 29.51 -8.56 -4.04
C LEU A 12 28.69 -8.68 -2.74
N ALA A 13 29.36 -8.89 -1.61
CA ALA A 13 28.75 -8.92 -0.29
C ALA A 13 28.17 -7.56 0.12
N LEU A 14 28.89 -6.46 -0.14
CA LEU A 14 28.41 -5.08 0.08
C LEU A 14 27.16 -4.75 -0.76
N PHE A 15 27.08 -5.27 -1.99
CA PHE A 15 25.91 -5.09 -2.86
C PHE A 15 24.67 -5.82 -2.31
N CYS A 16 24.84 -6.98 -1.66
CA CYS A 16 23.73 -7.71 -1.03
C CYS A 16 23.21 -7.03 0.26
N ILE A 17 24.02 -6.22 0.93
CA ILE A 17 23.64 -5.50 2.16
C ILE A 17 23.02 -4.13 1.83
N SER A 18 23.42 -3.54 0.70
CA SER A 18 22.93 -2.23 0.25
C SER A 18 21.74 -2.29 -0.69
N VAL A 19 21.29 -3.48 -1.13
CA VAL A 19 19.92 -3.64 -1.60
C VAL A 19 19.04 -3.39 -0.38
N PRO A 20 18.35 -2.23 -0.28
CA PRO A 20 17.18 -2.27 0.56
C PRO A 20 16.33 -3.36 -0.07
N ALA A 21 15.91 -4.35 0.70
CA ALA A 21 14.63 -4.95 0.40
C ALA A 21 13.65 -3.77 0.37
N THR A 22 13.50 -3.12 -0.78
CA THR A 22 12.31 -2.38 -1.09
C THR A 22 11.26 -3.45 -0.97
N GLU A 23 10.58 -3.43 0.17
CA GLU A 23 9.44 -4.25 0.46
C GLU A 23 8.44 -3.96 -0.66
N GLY A 24 8.57 -4.69 -1.77
CA GLY A 24 7.81 -4.56 -3.00
C GLY A 24 6.37 -5.04 -2.84
N THR A 25 5.81 -4.89 -1.65
CA THR A 25 4.44 -5.24 -1.26
C THR A 25 3.74 -4.15 -0.46
N LYS A 26 4.39 -3.00 -0.16
CA LYS A 26 3.74 -1.87 0.56
C LYS A 26 3.04 -0.84 -0.33
N THR A 27 3.10 -0.96 -1.66
CA THR A 27 2.56 0.06 -2.58
C THR A 27 1.03 0.16 -2.57
N VAL A 28 0.29 -0.94 -2.42
CA VAL A 28 -1.19 -0.93 -2.42
C VAL A 28 -1.76 -0.47 -1.07
N MET A 29 -1.08 -0.82 0.03
CA MET A 29 -1.51 -0.45 1.39
C MET A 29 -1.16 1.01 1.74
N GLN A 30 -0.06 1.55 1.18
CA GLN A 30 0.27 2.98 1.31
C GLN A 30 -0.70 3.87 0.53
N ALA A 31 -1.20 3.43 -0.62
CA ALA A 31 -2.19 4.19 -1.38
C ALA A 31 -3.46 4.44 -0.56
N ALA A 32 -4.00 3.40 0.09
CA ALA A 32 -5.18 3.52 0.94
C ALA A 32 -4.97 4.42 2.16
N SER A 33 -3.82 4.32 2.83
CA SER A 33 -3.53 5.13 4.02
C SER A 33 -3.38 6.62 3.71
N ILE A 34 -2.74 6.97 2.59
CA ILE A 34 -2.65 8.36 2.12
C ILE A 34 -4.02 8.86 1.68
N TYR A 35 -4.78 8.03 0.97
CA TYR A 35 -6.09 8.38 0.44
C TYR A 35 -7.12 8.67 1.54
N CYS A 36 -7.09 7.89 2.62
CA CYS A 36 -8.00 8.01 3.77
C CYS A 36 -7.44 8.87 4.91
N ARG A 37 -6.35 9.62 4.69
CA ARG A 37 -5.68 10.41 5.73
C ARG A 37 -6.58 11.47 6.38
N ASP A 38 -7.60 11.95 5.66
CA ASP A 38 -8.63 12.88 6.15
C ASP A 38 -9.70 12.22 7.04
N GLN A 39 -9.69 10.89 7.16
CA GLN A 39 -10.63 10.12 7.96
C GLN A 39 -9.84 9.31 9.00
N ARG A 40 -9.62 9.90 10.18
CA ARG A 40 -8.89 9.23 11.28
C ARG A 40 -9.74 8.18 12.01
N THR A 41 -11.06 8.30 11.94
CA THR A 41 -12.03 7.42 12.60
C THR A 41 -13.17 7.10 11.64
N PRO A 42 -13.86 5.95 11.80
CA PRO A 42 -15.02 5.63 10.99
C PRO A 42 -16.12 6.69 11.13
N ARG A 43 -16.68 7.11 10.00
CA ARG A 43 -17.82 8.01 9.92
C ARG A 43 -19.11 7.21 10.01
N ASN A 44 -20.05 7.67 10.84
CA ASN A 44 -21.39 7.06 10.95
C ASN A 44 -22.27 7.38 9.74
N PHE A 45 -21.99 8.48 9.05
CA PHE A 45 -22.75 8.95 7.89
C PHE A 45 -21.80 9.22 6.71
N CYS A 46 -22.23 8.79 5.52
CA CYS A 46 -21.58 9.06 4.25
C CYS A 46 -22.59 9.71 3.29
N THR A 47 -22.10 10.52 2.36
CA THR A 47 -22.89 11.03 1.22
C THR A 47 -23.39 9.87 0.37
N MET A 48 -24.45 10.10 -0.40
CA MET A 48 -25.00 9.13 -1.36
C MET A 48 -24.44 9.32 -2.78
N GLU A 49 -23.35 10.08 -2.92
CA GLU A 49 -22.67 10.21 -4.21
C GLU A 49 -22.10 8.86 -4.66
N TYR A 50 -22.19 8.60 -5.95
CA TYR A 50 -21.65 7.38 -6.54
C TYR A 50 -20.35 7.71 -7.29
N MET A 51 -19.23 7.42 -6.61
CA MET A 51 -17.87 7.53 -7.13
C MET A 51 -17.14 6.25 -6.70
N PRO A 52 -17.24 5.15 -7.46
CA PRO A 52 -16.85 3.83 -6.98
C PRO A 52 -15.35 3.70 -6.75
N HIS A 53 -14.96 2.84 -5.81
CA HIS A 53 -13.58 2.51 -5.49
C HIS A 53 -13.44 0.99 -5.37
N CYS A 54 -12.44 0.42 -6.02
CA CYS A 54 -12.16 -1.00 -5.95
C CYS A 54 -11.20 -1.29 -4.80
N GLY A 55 -11.62 -2.12 -3.85
CA GLY A 55 -10.79 -2.58 -2.74
C GLY A 55 -9.85 -3.72 -3.16
N SER A 56 -8.77 -3.92 -2.40
CA SER A 56 -7.89 -5.09 -2.58
C SER A 56 -8.58 -6.43 -2.26
N ASP A 57 -9.72 -6.38 -1.57
CA ASP A 57 -10.64 -7.48 -1.29
C ASP A 57 -11.56 -7.81 -2.48
N GLY A 58 -11.49 -7.06 -3.58
CA GLY A 58 -12.34 -7.23 -4.75
C GLY A 58 -13.76 -6.66 -4.57
N VAL A 59 -14.00 -5.89 -3.51
CA VAL A 59 -15.29 -5.26 -3.25
C VAL A 59 -15.31 -3.84 -3.81
N THR A 60 -16.38 -3.49 -4.53
CA THR A 60 -16.65 -2.12 -4.97
C THR A 60 -17.33 -1.32 -3.86
N TYR A 61 -16.67 -0.26 -3.40
CA TYR A 61 -17.21 0.69 -2.43
C TYR A 61 -17.80 1.89 -3.15
N SER A 62 -19.06 2.24 -2.86
CA SER A 62 -19.83 3.24 -3.62
C SER A 62 -19.23 4.66 -3.63
N ASN A 63 -18.45 5.01 -2.61
CA ASN A 63 -17.71 6.28 -2.53
C ASN A 63 -16.53 6.20 -1.56
N LYS A 64 -15.73 7.27 -1.55
CA LYS A 64 -14.56 7.43 -0.69
C LYS A 64 -14.87 7.17 0.79
N CYS A 65 -15.99 7.67 1.29
CA CYS A 65 -16.35 7.53 2.70
C CYS A 65 -16.60 6.06 3.07
N MET A 66 -17.34 5.33 2.23
CA MET A 66 -17.59 3.90 2.44
C MET A 66 -16.30 3.08 2.37
N PHE A 67 -15.42 3.37 1.41
CA PHE A 67 -14.10 2.74 1.30
C PHE A 67 -13.24 3.00 2.54
N CYS A 68 -13.10 4.27 2.96
CA CYS A 68 -12.27 4.62 4.10
C CYS A 68 -12.81 4.09 5.44
N ASN A 69 -14.13 3.97 5.59
CA ASN A 69 -14.73 3.27 6.71
C ASN A 69 -14.31 1.79 6.76
N ALA A 70 -14.32 1.11 5.63
CA ALA A 70 -13.87 -0.28 5.54
C ALA A 70 -12.35 -0.40 5.80
N PHE A 71 -11.55 0.52 5.25
CA PHE A 71 -10.12 0.62 5.53
C PHE A 71 -9.81 0.71 7.03
N LEU A 72 -10.47 1.63 7.74
CA LEU A 72 -10.27 1.80 9.18
C LEU A 72 -10.75 0.58 9.98
N ARG A 73 -11.89 -0.02 9.60
CA ARG A 73 -12.40 -1.24 10.23
C ARG A 73 -11.47 -2.44 10.02
N SER A 74 -10.81 -2.50 8.86
CA SER A 74 -9.78 -3.52 8.55
C SER A 74 -8.46 -3.28 9.28
N ARG A 75 -8.33 -2.20 10.07
CA ARG A 75 -7.09 -1.77 10.72
C ARG A 75 -5.94 -1.55 9.72
N GLY A 76 -6.27 -1.06 8.54
CA GLY A 76 -5.32 -0.77 7.48
C GLY A 76 -5.00 -1.94 6.54
N ASN A 77 -5.63 -3.11 6.71
CA ASN A 77 -5.39 -4.27 5.86
C ASN A 77 -6.07 -4.20 4.48
N LEU A 78 -7.02 -3.28 4.28
CA LEU A 78 -7.65 -3.03 2.99
C LEU A 78 -6.80 -2.09 2.13
N GLY A 79 -6.43 -2.51 0.94
CA GLY A 79 -5.76 -1.67 -0.05
C GLY A 79 -6.75 -0.98 -1.00
N LEU A 80 -6.33 0.13 -1.59
CA LEU A 80 -7.06 0.77 -2.70
C LEU A 80 -6.48 0.23 -3.99
N ARG A 81 -7.29 -0.52 -4.75
CA ARG A 81 -6.88 -1.13 -6.02
C ARG A 81 -7.07 -0.17 -7.19
N ALA A 82 -8.21 0.52 -7.25
CA ALA A 82 -8.52 1.47 -8.32
C ALA A 82 -9.61 2.48 -7.90
N LEU A 83 -9.70 3.61 -8.61
CA LEU A 83 -10.67 4.69 -8.41
C LEU A 83 -11.91 4.54 -9.32
N ASP A 84 -12.34 3.30 -9.46
CA ASP A 84 -13.50 2.85 -10.22
C ASP A 84 -14.08 1.59 -9.55
N ALA A 85 -15.10 0.98 -10.18
CA ALA A 85 -15.61 -0.30 -9.71
C ALA A 85 -14.58 -1.42 -9.99
N CYS A 86 -14.51 -2.40 -9.08
CA CYS A 86 -14.06 -3.74 -9.46
C CYS A 86 -15.06 -4.34 -10.48
#